data_AF-A0A816WTS3-F1
#
_entry.id   AF-A0A816WTS3-F1
#
_cell.length_a   1.000
_cell.length_b   1.000
_cell.length_c   1.000
_cell.angle_alpha   90.00
_cell.angle_beta   90.00
_cell.angle_gamma   90.00
#
_symmetry.space_group_name_H-M   'P 1'
#
loop_
_entity.id
_entity.type
_entity.pdbx_description
1 polymer ?
#
loop_
_entity_poly.entity_id
_entity_poly.type
_entity_poly.pdbx_seq_one_letter_code
_entity_poly.pdbx_strand_id
1 'polypeptide(L)'
;MAGMKFEYDENGGKFFYFFLSVYALILVPATYWLWPKSEKKQSLHPENISSYPPCRDKYHLLRASEPRRRRRTIFVKIALLTAWIILLILAYRVSLIETEHKEYDPFMTLDVDQGASISEIKRAYRELSKKHHPDRGGDPEKFANIAKAYKTLTDEESKNNWKTYGNPDGPGVTHFGIALPKWLVDHKNSLFVLLIYTGVFMIVLPVIICIWWQKSARYAGDHILIDTIRLYHYFLRKTALISIKRSLLILSASAEFDRRRNPMIVDRPSDNIELPEVTLNCE
;
A
#
# COMPACT_ATOMS: atom_id res chain seq x y z
N MET A 1 -7.52 22.90 -27.23
CA MET A 1 -7.12 23.23 -25.86
C MET A 1 -5.64 22.89 -25.75
N ALA A 2 -4.76 23.87 -25.53
CA ALA A 2 -3.36 23.59 -25.26
C ALA A 2 -3.30 22.72 -24.00
N GLY A 3 -2.93 21.45 -24.13
CA GLY A 3 -2.85 20.53 -23.00
C GLY A 3 -1.88 21.11 -21.97
N MET A 4 -2.31 21.19 -20.71
CA MET A 4 -1.42 21.57 -19.63
C MET A 4 -0.25 20.58 -19.62
N LYS A 5 0.97 21.07 -19.85
CA LYS A 5 2.16 20.25 -19.78
C LYS A 5 2.51 20.08 -18.30
N PHE A 6 2.34 18.86 -17.79
CA PHE A 6 2.76 18.51 -16.44
C PHE A 6 4.27 18.32 -16.42
N GLU A 7 4.91 18.87 -15.39
CA GLU A 7 6.34 18.72 -15.16
C GLU A 7 6.56 17.57 -14.17
N TYR A 8 7.35 16.58 -14.57
CA TYR A 8 7.65 15.40 -13.75
C TYR A 8 8.92 15.63 -12.94
N ASP A 9 9.05 14.92 -11.82
CA ASP A 9 10.21 15.04 -10.95
C ASP A 9 11.43 14.35 -11.58
N GLU A 10 12.44 15.13 -11.96
CA GLU A 10 13.68 14.64 -12.58
C GLU A 10 14.62 14.01 -11.55
N ASN A 11 14.70 14.60 -10.36
CA ASN A 11 15.62 14.18 -9.30
C ASN A 11 14.99 13.16 -8.34
N GLY A 12 13.67 12.93 -8.43
CA GLY A 12 12.92 11.99 -7.59
C GLY A 12 12.71 12.46 -6.15
N GLY A 13 13.20 13.64 -5.76
CA GLY A 13 13.07 14.17 -4.41
C GLY A 13 11.62 14.34 -3.98
N LYS A 14 10.79 15.02 -4.78
CA LYS A 14 9.36 15.23 -4.51
C LYS A 14 8.61 13.91 -4.45
N PHE A 15 8.97 12.95 -5.31
CA PHE A 15 8.39 11.59 -5.28
C PHE A 15 8.64 10.90 -3.94
N PHE A 16 9.86 10.95 -3.40
CA PHE A 16 10.17 10.26 -2.14
C PHE A 16 9.44 10.88 -0.94
N TYR A 17 9.26 12.20 -0.89
CA TYR A 17 8.44 12.84 0.15
C TYR A 17 6.97 12.37 0.07
N PHE A 18 6.40 12.37 -1.14
CA PHE A 18 5.04 11.88 -1.35
C PHE A 18 4.92 10.41 -0.92
N PHE A 19 5.82 9.56 -1.39
CA PHE A 19 5.82 8.14 -1.06
C PHE A 19 5.99 7.89 0.44
N LEU A 20 6.91 8.60 1.11
CA LEU A 20 7.11 8.52 2.56
C LEU A 20 5.83 8.88 3.32
N SER A 21 5.14 9.95 2.90
CA SER A 21 3.92 10.41 3.55
C SER A 21 2.78 9.39 3.44
N VAL A 22 2.56 8.82 2.25
CA VAL A 22 1.54 7.79 2.01
C VAL A 22 1.89 6.51 2.74
N TYR A 23 3.17 6.11 2.73
CA TYR A 23 3.64 4.93 3.42
C TYR A 23 3.45 5.04 4.94
N ALA A 24 3.77 6.20 5.54
CA ALA A 24 3.53 6.47 6.95
C ALA A 24 2.03 6.46 7.29
N LEU A 25 1.19 7.07 6.45
CA LEU A 25 -0.26 7.12 6.62
C LEU A 25 -0.88 5.71 6.64
N ILE A 26 -0.34 4.76 5.88
CA ILE A 26 -0.81 3.37 5.87
C ILE A 26 -0.21 2.59 7.04
N LEU A 27 1.09 2.77 7.31
CA LEU A 27 1.80 1.97 8.31
C LEU A 27 1.28 2.24 9.72
N VAL A 28 1.02 3.50 10.10
CA VAL A 28 0.62 3.83 11.49
C VAL A 28 -0.72 3.18 11.89
N PRO A 29 -1.83 3.33 11.12
CA PRO A 29 -3.08 2.63 11.40
C PRO A 29 -2.95 1.12 11.27
N ALA A 30 -2.19 0.61 10.29
CA ALA A 30 -1.94 -0.81 10.16
C ALA A 30 -1.23 -1.37 11.39
N THR A 31 -0.26 -0.64 11.95
CA THR A 31 0.45 -1.04 13.17
C THR A 31 -0.53 -1.12 14.35
N TYR A 32 -1.45 -0.16 14.48
CA TYR A 32 -2.49 -0.19 15.52
C TYR A 32 -3.46 -1.37 15.36
N TRP A 33 -3.92 -1.66 14.14
CA TRP A 33 -4.90 -2.72 13.88
C TRP A 33 -4.29 -4.14 13.93
N LEU A 34 -3.08 -4.31 13.40
CA LEU A 34 -2.34 -5.57 13.41
C LEU A 34 -1.57 -5.79 14.71
N TRP A 35 -1.54 -4.82 15.63
CA TRP A 35 -0.84 -4.99 16.90
C TRP A 35 -1.43 -6.20 17.62
N PRO A 36 -0.60 -7.21 17.94
CA PRO A 36 -1.10 -8.41 18.59
C PRO A 36 -1.59 -8.01 19.98
N LYS A 37 -2.90 -7.84 20.13
CA LYS A 37 -3.54 -7.76 21.45
C LYS A 37 -3.19 -9.05 22.16
N SER A 38 -2.52 -8.92 23.29
CA SER A 38 -2.40 -10.01 24.24
C SER A 38 -3.83 -10.44 24.55
N GLU A 39 -4.25 -11.62 24.09
CA GLU A 39 -5.50 -12.18 24.56
C GLU A 39 -5.35 -12.26 26.07
N LYS A 40 -6.19 -11.51 26.80
CA LYS A 40 -6.48 -11.85 28.19
C LYS A 40 -6.87 -13.32 28.12
N LYS A 41 -6.04 -14.19 28.70
CA LYS A 41 -6.36 -15.61 28.85
C LYS A 41 -7.75 -15.64 29.47
N GLN A 42 -8.79 -15.88 28.69
CA GLN A 42 -10.00 -16.47 29.22
C GLN A 42 -9.57 -17.87 29.61
N SER A 43 -9.03 -17.97 30.82
CA SER A 43 -9.18 -19.14 31.64
C SER A 43 -10.67 -19.45 31.64
N LEU A 44 -11.11 -20.34 30.74
CA LEU A 44 -12.19 -21.21 31.14
C LEU A 44 -11.73 -21.78 32.48
N HIS A 45 -12.38 -21.36 33.56
CA HIS A 45 -12.11 -21.94 34.86
C HIS A 45 -12.26 -23.45 34.67
N PRO A 46 -11.25 -24.25 35.07
CA PRO A 46 -11.25 -25.70 34.85
C PRO A 46 -12.44 -26.43 35.49
N GLU A 47 -13.27 -25.73 36.26
CA GLU A 47 -14.49 -26.23 36.89
C GLU A 47 -15.61 -26.57 35.89
N ASN A 48 -15.60 -26.01 34.67
CA ASN A 48 -16.65 -26.27 33.66
C ASN A 48 -16.22 -27.22 32.52
N ILE A 49 -14.99 -27.73 32.53
CA ILE A 49 -14.55 -28.78 31.61
C ILE A 49 -14.85 -30.11 32.31
N SER A 50 -15.55 -31.02 31.62
CA SER A 50 -16.08 -32.28 32.17
C SER A 50 -15.17 -32.90 33.23
N SER A 51 -15.76 -33.44 34.30
CA SER A 51 -15.09 -34.10 35.44
C SER A 51 -14.14 -35.25 35.08
N TYR A 52 -14.05 -35.63 33.80
CA TYR A 52 -13.20 -36.70 33.28
C TYR A 52 -11.75 -36.23 33.03
N PRO A 53 -10.73 -36.78 33.73
CA PRO A 53 -9.34 -36.34 33.66
C PRO A 53 -8.70 -36.37 32.25
N PRO A 54 -8.90 -37.42 31.43
CA PRO A 54 -8.34 -37.50 30.07
C PRO A 54 -8.79 -36.37 29.13
N CYS A 55 -10.04 -35.92 29.26
CA CYS A 55 -10.59 -34.83 28.45
C CYS A 55 -9.95 -33.49 28.81
N ARG A 56 -9.61 -33.27 30.08
CA ARG A 56 -8.97 -32.06 30.56
C ARG A 56 -7.52 -31.97 30.07
N ASP A 57 -6.77 -33.06 30.13
CA ASP A 57 -5.39 -33.11 29.66
C ASP A 57 -5.30 -32.94 28.14
N LYS A 58 -6.21 -33.58 27.39
CA LYS A 58 -6.33 -33.39 25.92
C LYS A 58 -6.64 -31.93 25.56
N TYR A 59 -7.51 -31.26 26.31
CA TYR A 59 -7.81 -29.83 26.11
C TYR A 59 -6.57 -28.94 26.32
N HIS A 60 -5.82 -29.17 27.40
CA HIS A 60 -4.60 -28.41 27.67
C HIS A 60 -3.51 -28.66 26.62
N LEU A 61 -3.34 -29.91 26.16
CA LEU A 61 -2.42 -30.27 25.09
C LEU A 61 -2.80 -29.61 23.75
N LEU A 62 -4.08 -29.66 23.35
CA LEU A 62 -4.54 -29.01 22.11
C LEU A 62 -4.28 -27.50 22.14
N ARG A 63 -4.56 -26.85 23.28
CA ARG A 63 -4.38 -25.39 23.44
C ARG A 63 -2.90 -24.98 23.50
N ALA A 64 -2.02 -25.81 24.06
CA ALA A 64 -0.57 -25.60 24.03
C ALA A 64 0.04 -25.89 22.65
N SER A 65 -0.58 -26.82 21.90
CA SER A 65 -0.04 -27.32 20.65
C SER A 65 -0.31 -26.42 19.44
N GLU A 66 -1.22 -25.44 19.47
CA GLU A 66 -1.57 -24.61 18.30
C GLU A 66 -0.36 -23.84 17.73
N PRO A 67 0.38 -24.40 16.76
CA PRO A 67 1.65 -23.82 16.34
C PRO A 67 1.40 -22.76 15.26
N ARG A 68 0.23 -22.79 14.63
CA ARG A 68 -0.17 -21.95 13.49
C ARG A 68 -0.51 -20.54 13.94
N ARG A 69 -1.16 -20.40 15.09
CA ARG A 69 -1.52 -19.09 15.67
C ARG A 69 -0.31 -18.35 16.21
N ARG A 70 0.58 -19.06 16.93
CA ARG A 70 1.85 -18.52 17.44
C ARG A 70 2.81 -18.12 16.32
N ARG A 71 2.94 -18.94 15.26
CA ARG A 71 3.73 -18.58 14.07
C ARG A 71 3.19 -17.33 13.38
N ARG A 72 1.86 -17.20 13.26
CA ARG A 72 1.23 -16.01 12.65
C ARG A 72 1.51 -14.74 13.46
N THR A 73 1.40 -14.77 14.78
CA THR A 73 1.66 -13.57 15.61
C THR A 73 3.14 -13.17 15.59
N ILE A 74 4.06 -14.13 15.59
CA ILE A 74 5.50 -13.87 15.43
C ILE A 74 5.77 -13.27 14.04
N PHE A 75 5.20 -13.84 12.99
CA PHE A 75 5.36 -13.35 11.62
C PHE A 75 4.87 -11.91 11.47
N VAL A 76 3.68 -11.58 11.99
CA VAL A 76 3.14 -10.21 11.95
C VAL A 76 4.05 -9.22 12.67
N LYS A 77 4.62 -9.60 13.82
CA LYS A 77 5.59 -8.74 14.53
C LYS A 77 6.85 -8.48 13.71
N ILE A 78 7.41 -9.53 13.10
CA ILE A 78 8.60 -9.41 12.25
C ILE A 78 8.28 -8.51 11.04
N ALA A 79 7.14 -8.72 10.39
CA ALA A 79 6.71 -7.91 9.25
C ALA A 79 6.55 -6.42 9.62
N LEU A 80 5.92 -6.12 10.76
CA LEU A 80 5.79 -4.75 11.25
C LEU A 80 7.16 -4.12 11.55
N LEU A 81 8.06 -4.85 12.23
CA LEU A 81 9.42 -4.35 12.48
C LEU A 81 10.17 -4.04 11.18
N THR A 82 10.10 -4.95 10.19
CA THR A 82 10.73 -4.70 8.89
C THR A 82 10.13 -3.49 8.17
N ALA A 83 8.81 -3.30 8.25
CA ALA A 83 8.12 -2.17 7.64
C ALA A 83 8.52 -0.83 8.26
N TRP A 84 8.71 -0.79 9.59
CA TRP A 84 9.22 0.39 10.31
C TRP A 84 10.69 0.68 10.00
N ILE A 85 11.54 -0.36 9.88
CA ILE A 85 12.94 -0.20 9.46
C ILE A 85 13.01 0.41 8.05
N ILE A 86 12.17 -0.08 7.11
CA ILE A 86 12.08 0.49 5.76
C ILE A 86 11.65 1.96 5.80
N LEU A 87 10.68 2.31 6.66
CA LEU A 87 10.24 3.70 6.84
C LEU A 87 11.41 4.60 7.27
N LEU A 88 12.20 4.14 8.25
CA LEU A 88 13.35 4.88 8.76
C LEU A 88 14.46 5.02 7.71
N ILE A 89 14.75 3.97 6.94
CA ILE A 89 15.73 4.03 5.85
C ILE A 89 15.28 5.04 4.80
N LEU A 90 14.00 5.02 4.42
CA LEU A 90 13.46 5.92 3.41
C LEU A 90 13.45 7.38 3.90
N ALA A 91 13.10 7.61 5.17
CA ALA A 91 13.21 8.92 5.80
C ALA A 91 14.65 9.44 5.85
N TYR A 92 15.62 8.57 6.17
CA TYR A 92 17.04 8.91 6.15
C TYR A 92 17.50 9.27 4.73
N ARG A 93 17.10 8.49 3.71
CA ARG A 93 17.40 8.80 2.31
C ARG A 93 16.84 10.15 1.89
N VAL A 94 15.59 10.45 2.26
CA VAL A 94 14.93 11.73 1.99
C VAL A 94 15.65 12.88 2.68
N SER A 95 16.13 12.70 3.91
CA SER A 95 16.89 13.71 4.64
C SER A 95 18.23 14.07 3.99
N LEU A 96 18.78 13.21 3.13
CA LEU A 96 20.00 13.48 2.38
C LEU A 96 19.73 14.22 1.05
N ILE A 97 18.47 14.31 0.63
CA ILE A 97 18.10 15.02 -0.59
C ILE A 97 18.02 16.50 -0.25
N GLU A 98 19.02 17.28 -0.67
CA GLU A 98 18.96 18.74 -0.61
C GLU A 98 17.87 19.24 -1.56
N THR A 99 16.80 19.79 -1.00
CA THR A 99 15.81 20.53 -1.78
C THR A 99 16.38 21.91 -2.11
N GLU A 100 16.93 22.09 -3.32
CA GLU A 100 17.26 23.43 -3.83
C GLU A 100 15.96 24.22 -4.06
N HIS A 101 15.48 24.92 -3.04
CA HIS A 101 14.57 26.05 -3.22
C HIS A 101 15.42 27.28 -3.59
N LYS A 102 15.77 27.42 -4.87
CA LYS A 102 16.39 28.66 -5.36
C LYS A 102 15.30 29.72 -5.51
N GLU A 103 15.20 30.58 -4.50
CA GLU A 103 14.48 31.84 -4.62
C GLU A 103 15.18 32.71 -5.68
N TYR A 104 14.41 33.31 -6.59
CA TYR A 104 14.98 34.06 -7.71
C TYR A 104 15.51 35.42 -7.23
N ASP A 105 16.84 35.51 -7.08
CA ASP A 105 17.53 36.75 -6.76
C ASP A 105 18.28 37.31 -8.00
N PRO A 106 17.77 38.40 -8.62
CA PRO A 106 18.40 39.00 -9.79
C PRO A 106 19.75 39.68 -9.48
N PHE A 107 20.01 40.09 -8.24
CA PHE A 107 21.29 40.69 -7.84
C PHE A 107 22.38 39.63 -7.72
N MET A 108 22.07 38.51 -7.06
CA MET A 108 22.95 37.33 -6.99
C MET A 108 23.23 36.74 -8.36
N THR A 109 22.24 36.74 -9.26
CA THR A 109 22.41 36.23 -10.63
C THR A 109 23.39 37.06 -11.46
N LEU A 110 23.45 38.37 -11.22
CA LEU A 110 24.37 39.30 -11.88
C LEU A 110 25.67 39.53 -11.09
N ASP A 111 25.84 38.87 -9.94
CA ASP A 111 26.98 39.02 -9.04
C ASP A 111 27.22 40.49 -8.62
N VAL A 112 26.13 41.19 -8.31
CA VAL A 112 26.13 42.60 -7.89
C VAL A 112 25.43 42.75 -6.54
N ASP A 113 25.79 43.78 -5.79
CA ASP A 113 25.17 44.07 -4.50
C ASP A 113 23.72 44.57 -4.66
N GLN A 114 22.88 44.34 -3.64
CA GLN A 114 21.45 44.73 -3.64
C GLN A 114 21.24 46.25 -3.77
N GLY A 115 22.28 47.05 -3.47
CA GLY A 115 22.30 48.51 -3.64
C GLY A 115 22.98 49.01 -4.92
N ALA A 116 23.38 48.13 -5.85
CA ALA A 116 24.17 48.50 -7.02
C ALA A 116 23.47 49.53 -7.92
N SER A 117 24.26 50.47 -8.44
CA SER A 117 23.81 51.48 -9.39
C SER A 117 23.47 50.88 -10.77
N ILE A 118 22.62 51.56 -11.54
CA ILE A 118 22.25 51.13 -12.90
C ILE A 118 23.49 50.99 -13.81
N SER A 119 24.51 51.82 -13.59
CA SER A 119 25.81 51.73 -14.29
C SER A 119 26.56 50.44 -13.98
N GLU A 120 26.57 49.99 -12.72
CA GLU A 120 27.21 48.75 -12.30
C GLU A 120 26.47 47.53 -12.83
N ILE A 121 25.13 47.54 -12.75
CA ILE A 121 24.27 46.49 -13.32
C ILE A 121 24.52 46.33 -14.82
N LYS A 122 24.59 47.44 -15.58
CA LYS A 122 24.90 47.43 -17.02
C LYS A 122 26.29 46.89 -17.31
N ARG A 123 27.28 47.21 -16.47
CA ARG A 123 28.64 46.72 -16.63
C ARG A 123 28.71 45.22 -16.38
N ALA A 124 28.16 44.75 -15.26
CA ALA A 124 28.11 43.32 -14.89
C ALA A 124 27.40 42.50 -15.96
N TYR A 125 26.24 42.97 -16.46
CA TYR A 125 25.54 42.32 -17.56
C TYR A 125 26.40 42.18 -18.82
N ARG A 126 27.15 43.22 -19.22
CA ARG A 126 28.03 43.17 -20.41
C ARG A 126 29.17 42.18 -20.23
N GLU A 127 29.76 42.10 -19.04
CA GLU A 127 30.85 41.17 -18.74
C GLU A 127 30.35 39.72 -18.72
N LEU A 128 29.26 39.44 -18.01
CA LEU A 128 28.65 38.11 -17.91
C LEU A 128 28.06 37.62 -19.24
N SER A 129 27.41 38.51 -20.00
CA SER A 129 26.85 38.17 -21.32
C SER A 129 27.94 37.78 -22.32
N LYS A 130 29.09 38.46 -22.29
CA LYS A 130 30.23 38.10 -23.16
C LYS A 130 30.81 36.74 -22.81
N LYS A 131 30.77 36.36 -21.52
CA LYS A 131 31.29 35.08 -21.00
C LYS A 131 30.34 33.91 -21.27
N HIS A 132 29.04 34.13 -21.13
CA HIS A 132 28.01 33.09 -21.27
C HIS A 132 27.28 33.10 -22.63
N HIS A 133 27.76 33.86 -23.61
CA HIS A 133 27.12 33.93 -24.93
C HIS A 133 27.09 32.54 -25.61
N PRO A 134 25.94 32.08 -26.13
CA PRO A 134 25.80 30.77 -26.77
C PRO A 134 26.76 30.60 -27.97
N ASP A 135 26.92 31.63 -28.80
CA ASP A 135 27.85 31.62 -29.95
C ASP A 135 29.33 31.45 -29.57
N ARG A 136 29.68 31.67 -28.30
CA ARG A 136 31.06 31.53 -27.78
C ARG A 136 31.25 30.26 -26.96
N GLY A 137 30.30 29.31 -27.06
CA GLY A 137 30.32 28.06 -26.29
C GLY A 137 29.84 28.21 -24.85
N GLY A 138 29.12 29.29 -24.53
CA GLY A 138 28.48 29.50 -23.23
C GLY A 138 27.19 28.70 -23.07
N ASP A 139 26.74 28.60 -21.82
CA ASP A 139 25.51 27.89 -21.44
C ASP A 139 24.27 28.77 -21.72
N PRO A 140 23.35 28.34 -22.62
CA PRO A 140 22.18 29.12 -23.01
C PRO A 140 21.23 29.38 -21.84
N GLU A 141 21.13 28.46 -20.87
CA GLU A 141 20.26 28.64 -19.70
C GLU A 141 20.80 29.75 -18.79
N LYS A 142 22.11 29.77 -18.56
CA LYS A 142 22.75 30.85 -17.79
C LYS A 142 22.61 32.19 -18.48
N PHE A 143 22.77 32.23 -19.80
CA PHE A 143 22.58 33.46 -20.56
C PHE A 143 21.14 34.00 -20.44
N ALA A 144 20.14 33.12 -20.56
CA ALA A 144 18.74 33.49 -20.37
C ALA A 144 18.48 34.03 -18.96
N ASN A 145 19.04 33.41 -17.92
CA ASN A 145 18.92 33.87 -16.54
C ASN A 145 19.59 35.23 -16.32
N ILE A 146 20.78 35.46 -16.89
CA ILE A 146 21.49 36.75 -16.83
C ILE A 146 20.69 37.86 -17.53
N ALA A 147 20.13 37.57 -18.71
CA ALA A 147 19.29 38.53 -19.43
C ALA A 147 17.99 38.84 -18.66
N LYS A 148 17.38 37.81 -18.06
CA LYS A 148 16.20 37.95 -17.21
C LYS A 148 16.49 38.80 -15.98
N ALA A 149 17.62 38.57 -15.30
CA ALA A 149 18.07 39.36 -14.15
C ALA A 149 18.30 40.83 -14.50
N TYR A 150 19.00 41.09 -15.62
CA TYR A 150 19.20 42.45 -16.10
C TYR A 150 17.89 43.17 -16.43
N LYS A 151 16.94 42.48 -17.08
CA LYS A 151 15.62 43.03 -17.35
C LYS A 151 14.87 43.33 -16.04
N THR A 152 14.92 42.41 -15.08
CA THR A 152 14.29 42.57 -13.75
C THR A 152 14.75 43.84 -13.03
N LEU A 153 16.05 44.15 -13.10
CA LEU A 153 16.62 45.30 -12.39
C LEU A 153 16.49 46.64 -13.15
N THR A 154 16.36 46.58 -14.48
CA THR A 154 16.37 47.77 -15.35
C THR A 154 14.96 48.25 -15.70
N ASP A 155 14.01 47.34 -15.86
CA ASP A 155 12.63 47.63 -16.25
C ASP A 155 11.74 47.82 -15.02
N GLU A 156 10.99 48.93 -14.97
CA GLU A 156 10.17 49.26 -13.79
C GLU A 156 9.03 48.25 -13.58
N GLU A 157 8.41 47.78 -14.66
CA GLU A 157 7.33 46.79 -14.60
C GLU A 157 7.85 45.45 -14.04
N SER A 158 8.93 44.93 -14.62
CA SER A 158 9.58 43.70 -14.16
C SER A 158 10.09 43.81 -12.71
N LYS A 159 10.59 44.98 -12.30
CA LYS A 159 11.04 45.24 -10.93
C LYS A 159 9.88 45.27 -9.94
N ASN A 160 8.76 45.86 -10.32
CA ASN A 160 7.56 45.88 -9.48
C ASN A 160 6.98 44.46 -9.35
N ASN A 161 6.93 43.71 -10.46
CA ASN A 161 6.52 42.31 -10.46
C ASN A 161 7.38 41.45 -9.53
N TRP A 162 8.71 41.61 -9.58
CA TRP A 162 9.61 40.90 -8.68
C TRP A 162 9.36 41.27 -7.21
N LYS A 163 9.13 42.55 -6.88
CA LYS A 163 8.79 42.97 -5.50
C LYS A 163 7.46 42.42 -5.00
N THR A 164 6.45 42.32 -5.87
CA THR A 164 5.11 41.88 -5.49
C THR A 164 4.96 40.36 -5.50
N TYR A 165 5.58 39.66 -6.46
CA TYR A 165 5.37 38.24 -6.72
C TYR A 165 6.63 37.38 -6.55
N GLY A 166 7.79 37.98 -6.29
CA GLY A 166 9.07 37.26 -6.19
C GLY A 166 9.66 36.82 -7.55
N ASN A 167 9.04 37.16 -8.68
CA ASN A 167 9.51 36.83 -10.03
C ASN A 167 9.24 38.01 -11.00
N PRO A 168 10.17 38.35 -11.92
CA PRO A 168 9.99 39.41 -12.92
C PRO A 168 8.84 39.25 -13.92
N ASP A 169 8.37 38.02 -14.16
CA ASP A 169 7.36 37.75 -15.21
C ASP A 169 5.93 38.12 -14.78
N GLY A 170 5.74 38.60 -13.54
CA GLY A 170 4.42 38.95 -13.00
C GLY A 170 3.72 37.77 -12.32
N PRO A 171 2.38 37.77 -12.20
CA PRO A 171 1.64 36.66 -11.61
C PRO A 171 1.90 35.39 -12.45
N GLY A 172 2.73 34.50 -11.91
CA GLY A 172 3.18 33.32 -12.61
C GLY A 172 2.01 32.42 -13.00
N VAL A 173 2.07 31.87 -14.21
CA VAL A 173 1.24 30.71 -14.57
C VAL A 173 1.60 29.58 -13.61
N THR A 174 0.61 29.03 -12.89
CA THR A 174 0.84 27.95 -11.95
C THR A 174 1.26 26.69 -12.72
N HIS A 175 2.55 26.38 -12.70
CA HIS A 175 3.06 25.13 -13.26
C HIS A 175 2.69 23.98 -12.34
N PHE A 176 1.80 23.10 -12.80
CA PHE A 176 1.42 21.89 -12.07
C PHE A 176 2.49 20.81 -12.28
N GLY A 177 3.33 20.63 -11.27
CA GLY A 177 4.26 19.50 -11.21
C GLY A 177 3.57 18.26 -10.64
N ILE A 178 3.79 17.09 -11.25
CA ILE A 178 3.38 15.81 -10.68
C ILE A 178 4.61 15.18 -10.01
N ALA A 179 4.46 14.74 -8.77
CA ALA A 179 5.53 14.09 -8.00
C ALA A 179 5.85 12.66 -8.47
N LEU A 180 5.54 12.30 -9.72
CA LEU A 180 5.91 11.01 -10.29
C LEU A 180 7.31 11.11 -10.91
N PRO A 181 8.14 10.06 -10.76
CA PRO A 181 9.49 10.10 -11.27
C PRO A 181 9.47 9.97 -12.81
N LYS A 182 10.31 10.77 -13.47
CA LYS A 182 10.35 10.87 -14.93
C LYS A 182 10.58 9.51 -15.64
N TRP A 183 11.44 8.66 -15.08
CA TRP A 183 11.76 7.34 -15.65
C TRP A 183 10.56 6.37 -15.77
N LEU A 184 9.49 6.59 -14.98
CA LEU A 184 8.28 5.78 -15.02
C LEU A 184 7.38 6.16 -16.22
N VAL A 185 7.42 7.42 -16.64
CA VAL A 185 6.57 7.98 -17.71
C VAL A 185 7.34 8.15 -19.02
N ASP A 186 8.67 8.08 -18.99
CA ASP A 186 9.52 8.17 -20.16
C ASP A 186 9.14 7.17 -21.26
N HIS A 187 9.21 7.62 -22.51
CA HIS A 187 8.85 6.83 -23.71
C HIS A 187 9.59 5.49 -23.83
N LYS A 188 10.78 5.36 -23.24
CA LYS A 188 11.56 4.11 -23.26
C LYS A 188 10.91 3.00 -22.44
N ASN A 189 10.33 3.35 -21.29
CA ASN A 189 9.79 2.38 -20.32
C ASN A 189 8.26 2.36 -20.30
N SER A 190 7.61 3.37 -20.87
CA SER A 190 6.15 3.51 -20.83
C SER A 190 5.41 2.30 -21.40
N LEU A 191 5.95 1.65 -22.43
CA LEU A 191 5.38 0.42 -22.98
C LEU A 191 5.39 -0.72 -21.96
N PHE A 192 6.49 -0.90 -21.24
CA PHE A 192 6.62 -1.96 -20.23
C PHE A 192 5.68 -1.74 -19.06
N VAL A 193 5.60 -0.49 -18.56
CA VAL A 193 4.69 -0.10 -17.49
C VAL A 193 3.24 -0.35 -17.91
N LEU A 194 2.87 0.02 -19.14
CA LEU A 194 1.54 -0.20 -19.68
C LEU A 194 1.21 -1.70 -19.77
N LEU A 195 2.13 -2.52 -20.28
CA LEU A 195 1.93 -3.96 -20.38
C LEU A 195 1.73 -4.62 -19.01
N ILE A 196 2.52 -4.24 -18.00
CA ILE A 196 2.32 -4.72 -16.62
C ILE A 196 0.94 -4.30 -16.11
N TYR A 197 0.58 -3.03 -16.27
CA TYR A 197 -0.71 -2.52 -15.79
C TYR A 197 -1.87 -3.26 -16.45
N THR A 198 -1.83 -3.44 -17.77
CA THR A 198 -2.84 -4.21 -18.50
C THR A 198 -2.86 -5.67 -18.07
N GLY A 199 -1.71 -6.31 -17.85
CA GLY A 199 -1.64 -7.69 -17.36
C GLY A 199 -2.27 -7.87 -15.98
N VAL A 200 -2.01 -6.93 -15.06
CA VAL A 200 -2.62 -6.94 -13.72
C VAL A 200 -4.15 -6.81 -13.81
N PHE A 201 -4.64 -5.87 -14.63
CA PHE A 201 -6.09 -5.65 -14.75
C PHE A 201 -6.83 -6.72 -15.54
N MET A 202 -6.22 -7.28 -16.59
CA MET A 202 -6.87 -8.28 -17.46
C MET A 202 -6.74 -9.70 -16.93
N ILE A 203 -5.68 -10.02 -16.17
CA ILE A 203 -5.41 -11.38 -15.70
C ILE A 203 -5.58 -11.47 -14.19
N VAL A 204 -4.80 -10.70 -13.44
CA VAL A 204 -4.73 -10.87 -11.97
C VAL A 204 -6.07 -10.55 -11.33
N LEU A 205 -6.70 -9.43 -11.71
CA LEU A 205 -7.97 -9.02 -11.14
C LEU A 205 -9.10 -10.03 -11.44
N PRO A 206 -9.36 -10.47 -12.69
CA PRO A 206 -10.36 -11.50 -12.97
C PRO A 206 -10.07 -12.85 -12.31
N VAL A 207 -8.81 -13.27 -12.21
CA VAL A 207 -8.45 -14.53 -11.54
C VAL A 207 -8.76 -14.46 -10.05
N ILE A 208 -8.43 -13.35 -9.38
CA ILE A 208 -8.75 -13.15 -7.96
C ILE A 208 -10.26 -13.18 -7.74
N ILE A 209 -11.01 -12.44 -8.56
CA ILE A 209 -12.48 -12.40 -8.49
C ILE A 209 -13.06 -13.79 -8.76
N CYS A 210 -12.56 -14.51 -9.75
CA CYS A 210 -13.01 -15.86 -10.08
C CYS A 210 -12.76 -16.84 -8.92
N ILE A 211 -11.56 -16.85 -8.34
CA ILE A 211 -11.23 -17.71 -7.20
C ILE A 211 -12.09 -17.36 -5.99
N TRP A 212 -12.26 -16.06 -5.70
CA TRP A 212 -13.10 -15.60 -4.60
C TRP A 212 -14.57 -15.99 -4.82
N TRP A 213 -15.10 -15.75 -6.02
CA TRP A 213 -16.46 -16.10 -6.40
C TRP A 213 -16.70 -17.60 -6.32
N GLN A 214 -15.80 -18.42 -6.86
CA GLN A 214 -15.89 -19.88 -6.78
C GLN A 214 -15.88 -20.37 -5.33
N LYS A 215 -15.09 -19.75 -4.45
CA LYS A 215 -15.10 -20.08 -3.01
C LYS A 215 -16.40 -19.63 -2.34
N SER A 216 -16.87 -18.43 -2.64
CA SER A 216 -18.07 -17.86 -2.04
C SER A 216 -19.34 -18.57 -2.49
N ALA A 217 -19.45 -18.93 -3.76
CA ALA A 217 -20.62 -19.55 -4.37
C ALA A 217 -20.89 -20.99 -3.88
N ARG A 218 -19.99 -21.59 -3.10
CA ARG A 218 -20.20 -22.90 -2.48
C ARG A 218 -21.06 -22.86 -1.22
N TYR A 219 -21.19 -21.67 -0.62
CA TYR A 219 -21.90 -21.45 0.64
C TYR A 219 -23.19 -20.67 0.38
N ALA A 220 -24.25 -21.04 1.09
CA ALA A 220 -25.46 -20.24 1.18
C ALA A 220 -25.28 -19.07 2.17
N GLY A 221 -26.30 -18.20 2.28
CA GLY A 221 -26.27 -17.02 3.17
C GLY A 221 -25.94 -17.34 4.63
N ASP A 222 -26.28 -18.55 5.09
CA ASP A 222 -26.06 -18.99 6.48
C ASP A 222 -24.69 -19.65 6.70
N HIS A 223 -23.74 -19.48 5.77
CA HIS A 223 -22.41 -20.14 5.80
C HIS A 223 -22.45 -21.68 5.75
N ILE A 224 -23.54 -22.27 5.28
CA ILE A 224 -23.69 -23.72 5.09
C ILE A 224 -23.41 -24.08 3.63
N LEU A 225 -22.74 -25.20 3.39
CA LEU A 225 -22.51 -25.75 2.05
C LEU A 225 -23.84 -26.00 1.32
N ILE A 226 -23.93 -25.55 0.08
CA ILE A 226 -25.12 -25.76 -0.76
C ILE A 226 -25.44 -27.25 -0.92
N ASP A 227 -24.42 -28.12 -0.95
CA ASP A 227 -24.62 -29.57 -1.06
C ASP A 227 -25.30 -30.17 0.18
N THR A 228 -25.00 -29.67 1.38
CA THR A 228 -25.70 -30.05 2.62
C THR A 228 -27.16 -29.61 2.57
N ILE A 229 -27.43 -28.39 2.10
CA ILE A 229 -28.79 -27.87 1.95
C ILE A 229 -29.58 -28.70 0.94
N ARG A 230 -28.98 -29.06 -0.20
CA ARG A 230 -29.62 -29.93 -1.20
C ARG A 230 -29.95 -31.31 -0.62
N LEU A 231 -29.04 -31.89 0.16
CA LEU A 231 -29.26 -33.16 0.85
C LEU A 231 -30.45 -33.07 1.81
N TYR A 232 -30.47 -32.04 2.66
CA TYR A 232 -31.56 -31.82 3.61
C TYR A 232 -32.89 -31.59 2.91
N HIS A 233 -32.92 -30.72 1.90
CA HIS A 233 -34.11 -30.42 1.13
C HIS A 233 -34.67 -31.67 0.44
N TYR A 234 -33.80 -32.54 -0.09
CA TYR A 234 -34.21 -33.82 -0.69
C TYR A 234 -34.93 -34.73 0.32
N PHE A 235 -34.35 -34.95 1.51
CA PHE A 235 -34.93 -35.83 2.52
C PHE A 235 -36.17 -35.22 3.19
N LEU A 236 -36.14 -33.94 3.53
CA LEU A 236 -37.26 -33.23 4.16
C LEU A 236 -38.49 -33.17 3.24
N ARG A 237 -38.31 -33.03 1.92
CA ARG A 237 -39.43 -33.08 0.97
C ARG A 237 -40.01 -34.47 0.76
N LYS A 238 -39.18 -35.51 0.82
CA LYS A 238 -39.59 -36.90 0.52
C LYS A 238 -40.31 -37.56 1.70
N THR A 239 -40.08 -37.09 2.92
CA THR A 239 -40.70 -37.63 4.14
C THR A 239 -41.20 -36.51 5.04
N ALA A 240 -42.52 -36.37 5.14
CA ALA A 240 -43.17 -35.32 5.95
C ALA A 240 -43.14 -35.60 7.47
N LEU A 241 -43.03 -36.89 7.87
CA LEU A 241 -42.91 -37.32 9.27
C LEU A 241 -41.60 -38.09 9.44
N ILE A 242 -40.59 -37.42 9.98
CA ILE A 242 -39.26 -38.00 10.20
C ILE A 242 -39.09 -38.28 11.70
N SER A 243 -38.74 -39.52 12.05
CA SER A 243 -38.39 -39.89 13.41
C SER A 243 -37.04 -39.29 13.82
N ILE A 244 -36.84 -39.02 15.11
CA ILE A 244 -35.60 -38.41 15.64
C ILE A 244 -34.34 -39.17 15.17
N LYS A 245 -34.38 -40.51 15.17
CA LYS A 245 -33.27 -41.35 14.70
C LYS A 245 -32.90 -41.06 13.24
N ARG A 246 -33.89 -40.89 12.38
CA ARG A 246 -33.68 -40.59 10.96
C ARG A 246 -33.25 -39.14 10.75
N SER A 247 -33.73 -38.20 11.56
CA SER A 247 -33.24 -36.81 11.57
C SER A 247 -31.76 -36.74 11.93
N LEU A 248 -31.33 -37.48 12.96
CA LEU A 248 -29.92 -37.55 13.37
C LEU A 248 -29.04 -38.17 12.29
N LEU A 249 -29.53 -39.22 11.60
CA LEU A 249 -28.82 -39.83 10.47
C LEU A 249 -28.66 -38.85 9.29
N ILE A 250 -29.69 -38.06 8.99
CA ILE A 250 -29.62 -37.05 7.92
C ILE A 250 -28.62 -35.95 8.32
N LEU A 251 -28.63 -35.52 9.59
CA LEU A 251 -27.70 -34.52 10.11
C LEU A 251 -26.24 -35.01 10.02
N SER A 252 -25.97 -36.26 10.40
CA SER A 252 -24.62 -36.84 10.34
C SER A 252 -24.12 -37.04 8.91
N ALA A 253 -25.03 -37.19 7.94
CA ALA A 253 -24.71 -37.30 6.51
C ALA A 253 -24.36 -35.95 5.83
N SER A 254 -24.29 -34.86 6.57
CA SER A 254 -23.94 -33.53 6.05
C SER A 254 -22.62 -33.53 5.28
N ALA A 255 -22.60 -32.82 4.15
CA ALA A 255 -21.37 -32.59 3.39
C ALA A 255 -20.33 -31.74 4.17
N GLU A 256 -20.75 -31.11 5.27
CA GLU A 256 -19.89 -30.37 6.19
C GLU A 256 -18.92 -31.25 6.99
N PHE A 257 -19.16 -32.56 7.07
CA PHE A 257 -18.28 -33.50 7.76
C PHE A 257 -17.38 -34.28 6.80
N ASP A 258 -17.53 -34.10 5.48
CA ASP A 258 -16.69 -34.73 4.47
C ASP A 258 -15.56 -33.77 4.03
N ARG A 259 -14.31 -34.13 4.33
CA ARG A 259 -13.14 -33.34 3.95
C ARG A 259 -13.01 -33.11 2.45
N ARG A 260 -13.54 -34.00 1.62
CA ARG A 260 -13.54 -33.83 0.16
C ARG A 260 -14.40 -32.64 -0.27
N ARG A 261 -15.44 -32.33 0.51
CA ARG A 261 -16.42 -31.28 0.24
C ARG A 261 -16.22 -30.05 1.09
N ASN A 262 -15.70 -30.15 2.31
CA ASN A 262 -15.32 -29.02 3.14
C ASN A 262 -13.82 -29.06 3.48
N PRO A 263 -13.00 -28.22 2.82
CA PRO A 263 -11.55 -28.18 3.07
C PRO A 263 -11.17 -27.56 4.43
N MET A 264 -12.13 -27.01 5.19
CA MET A 264 -11.88 -26.49 6.54
C MET A 264 -11.87 -27.59 7.61
N ILE A 265 -12.33 -28.81 7.27
CA ILE A 265 -12.27 -29.95 8.19
C ILE A 265 -10.82 -30.35 8.43
N VAL A 266 -10.51 -30.56 9.70
CA VAL A 266 -9.20 -31.03 10.16
C VAL A 266 -9.35 -32.45 10.67
N ASP A 267 -9.00 -33.43 9.84
CA ASP A 267 -8.89 -34.82 10.29
C ASP A 267 -7.64 -34.95 11.14
N ARG A 268 -7.79 -35.53 12.33
CA ARG A 268 -6.65 -35.85 13.19
C ARG A 268 -6.24 -37.29 12.91
N PRO A 269 -4.94 -37.60 12.93
CA PRO A 269 -4.49 -38.99 12.82
C PRO A 269 -5.08 -39.91 13.91
N SER A 270 -5.39 -39.35 15.09
CA SER A 270 -6.04 -40.06 16.20
C SER A 270 -7.48 -40.47 15.91
N ASP A 271 -8.16 -39.80 14.98
CA ASP A 271 -9.57 -40.05 14.66
C ASP A 271 -9.75 -41.48 14.13
N ASN A 272 -8.77 -42.01 13.38
CA ASN A 272 -8.79 -43.39 12.89
C ASN A 272 -8.71 -44.45 14.01
N ILE A 273 -8.29 -44.08 15.22
CA ILE A 273 -8.12 -44.98 16.37
C ILE A 273 -9.28 -44.77 17.36
N GLU A 274 -9.62 -43.51 17.66
CA GLU A 274 -10.63 -43.17 18.67
C GLU A 274 -12.07 -43.37 18.18
N LEU A 275 -12.39 -43.11 16.90
CA LEU A 275 -13.76 -43.25 16.38
C LEU A 275 -14.27 -44.71 16.38
N PRO A 276 -13.50 -45.71 15.93
CA PRO A 276 -13.92 -47.11 15.96
C PRO A 276 -14.28 -47.60 17.37
N GLU A 277 -13.48 -47.24 18.39
CA GLU A 277 -13.75 -47.61 19.79
C GLU A 277 -15.08 -47.06 20.30
N VAL A 278 -15.43 -45.81 19.92
CA VAL A 278 -16.72 -45.20 20.29
C VAL A 278 -17.89 -45.90 19.61
N THR A 279 -17.73 -46.32 18.35
CA THR A 279 -18.79 -47.04 17.62
C THR A 279 -19.02 -48.46 18.12
N LEU A 280 -17.98 -49.13 18.61
CA LEU A 280 -18.05 -50.51 19.13
C LEU A 280 -18.63 -50.57 20.55
N ASN A 281 -18.47 -49.50 21.34
CA ASN A 281 -19.01 -49.42 22.71
C ASN A 281 -20.46 -48.91 22.79
N CYS A 282 -21.15 -48.77 21.65
CA CYS A 282 -22.55 -48.31 21.57
C CYS A 282 -23.57 -49.43 21.29
N GLU A 283 -23.13 -50.69 21.21
CA GLU A 283 -24.00 -51.88 21.32
C GLU A 283 -24.18 -52.29 22.79
#